data_AF-A0A1M6DIP2-F1
#
_entry.id   AF-A0A1M6DIP2-F1
#
_cell.length_a   1.000
_cell.length_b   1.000
_cell.length_c   1.000
_cell.angle_alpha   90.00
_cell.angle_beta   90.00
_cell.angle_gamma   90.00
#
_symmetry.space_group_name_H-M   'P 1'
#
loop_
_entity.id
_entity.type
_entity.pdbx_description
1 polymer ?
#
loop_
_entity_poly.entity_id
_entity_poly.type
_entity_poly.pdbx_seq_one_letter_code
_entity_poly.pdbx_strand_id
1 'polypeptide(L)'
;MKNLFYCCIILLIISSCKKDILITDIDYSDYLSNNSITSEIIFYPAENYENYNTIAIPELNLHFMTTDTYWGGVLFYSKFIEKNELIIRFDSIQTTMTASLEPRSATAYVSLPENINKISLINGHFVDKYDVSISKEKVEIDSIVKNFTDVINDKIFRYPENTFDFTCWTDSTDENLCIDFLNVLKNEISLVEYEFIGEGKIPFPYYTSNEPNHFTAILKYEDESDYEKAGELLRAYTLERIPQNQGKGISLWGWNNKNFHSYTFY
;
A
#
# COMPACT_ATOMS: atom_id res chain seq x y z
N MET A 1 73.32 6.55 40.22
CA MET A 1 72.43 7.64 40.68
C MET A 1 71.98 8.44 39.48
N LYS A 2 70.67 8.75 39.41
CA LYS A 2 69.92 9.52 38.39
C LYS A 2 69.66 8.75 37.08
N ASN A 3 68.51 8.08 36.97
CA ASN A 3 67.18 8.59 36.57
C ASN A 3 67.18 9.18 35.16
N LEU A 4 66.54 8.51 34.20
CA LEU A 4 65.27 9.01 33.63
C LEU A 4 64.60 7.95 32.74
N PHE A 5 63.39 7.60 33.15
CA PHE A 5 62.35 6.92 32.38
C PHE A 5 61.97 7.75 31.15
N TYR A 6 61.84 7.12 29.98
CA TYR A 6 60.99 7.63 28.90
C TYR A 6 60.28 6.46 28.20
N CYS A 7 59.05 6.21 28.64
CA CYS A 7 58.05 5.47 27.87
C CYS A 7 57.51 6.39 26.77
N CYS A 8 57.83 6.12 25.51
CA CYS A 8 57.08 6.68 24.38
C CYS A 8 55.97 5.69 23.99
N ILE A 9 54.77 5.88 24.54
CA ILE A 9 53.55 5.28 24.00
C ILE A 9 53.12 6.15 22.82
N ILE A 10 53.31 5.63 21.61
CA ILE A 10 52.72 6.19 20.39
C ILE A 10 51.29 5.66 20.32
N LEU A 11 50.33 6.48 20.71
CA LEU A 11 48.92 6.29 20.41
C LEU A 11 48.69 6.68 18.95
N LEU A 12 48.67 5.67 18.07
CA LEU A 12 48.13 5.79 16.71
C LEU A 12 46.61 5.92 16.83
N ILE A 13 46.12 7.16 16.83
CA ILE A 13 44.70 7.46 16.58
C ILE A 13 44.48 7.18 15.09
N ILE A 14 43.99 6.00 14.77
CA ILE A 14 43.47 5.67 13.44
C ILE A 14 42.19 6.48 13.30
N SER A 15 42.30 7.67 12.72
CA SER A 15 41.15 8.42 12.23
C SER A 15 40.51 7.57 11.14
N SER A 16 39.49 6.80 11.51
CA SER A 16 38.56 6.21 10.55
C SER A 16 37.81 7.37 9.92
N CYS A 17 38.38 7.88 8.83
CA CYS A 17 37.71 8.78 7.93
C CYS A 17 36.55 7.98 7.34
N LYS A 18 35.37 8.06 7.97
CA LYS A 18 34.12 7.70 7.30
C LYS A 18 34.12 8.51 6.02
N LYS A 19 34.25 7.80 4.91
CA LYS A 19 34.07 8.37 3.59
C LYS A 19 32.60 8.72 3.51
N ASP A 20 32.26 9.95 3.86
CA ASP A 20 30.94 10.50 3.58
C ASP A 20 30.73 10.30 2.08
N ILE A 21 29.82 9.40 1.75
CA ILE A 21 29.32 9.28 0.40
C ILE A 21 28.61 10.59 0.17
N LEU A 22 29.29 11.52 -0.50
CA LEU A 22 28.68 12.70 -1.10
C LEU A 22 27.60 12.17 -2.04
N ILE A 23 26.38 12.05 -1.53
CA ILE A 23 25.18 12.06 -2.34
C ILE A 23 25.24 13.43 -3.00
N THR A 24 25.67 13.49 -4.25
CA THR A 24 25.45 14.66 -5.07
C THR A 24 23.94 14.83 -5.12
N ASP A 25 23.40 15.77 -4.34
CA ASP A 25 22.00 16.17 -4.45
C ASP A 25 21.72 16.48 -5.92
N ILE A 26 20.60 15.97 -6.43
CA ILE A 26 20.13 16.33 -7.76
C ILE A 26 19.95 17.85 -7.79
N ASP A 27 20.46 18.49 -8.84
CA ASP A 27 20.14 19.88 -9.09
C ASP A 27 18.72 19.95 -9.65
N TYR A 28 17.80 20.54 -8.89
CA TYR A 28 16.40 20.59 -9.27
C TYR A 28 16.06 21.77 -10.20
N SER A 29 17.05 22.61 -10.57
CA SER A 29 16.82 23.84 -11.36
C SER A 29 15.95 23.63 -12.59
N ASP A 30 16.13 22.51 -13.28
CA ASP A 30 15.44 22.17 -14.53
C ASP A 30 13.99 21.72 -14.31
N TYR A 31 13.64 21.33 -13.08
CA TYR A 31 12.30 20.89 -12.72
C TYR A 31 11.49 22.00 -12.05
N LEU A 32 12.12 23.01 -11.42
CA LEU A 32 11.39 24.08 -10.75
C LEU A 32 10.48 24.86 -11.72
N SER A 33 9.39 25.40 -11.17
CA SER A 33 8.43 26.20 -11.93
C SER A 33 7.99 27.42 -11.13
N ASN A 34 7.55 28.48 -11.82
CA ASN A 34 6.87 29.59 -11.16
C ASN A 34 5.41 29.24 -10.84
N ASN A 35 4.88 28.17 -11.45
CA ASN A 35 3.55 27.67 -11.13
C ASN A 35 3.64 26.82 -9.86
N SER A 36 2.74 27.10 -8.93
CA SER A 36 2.53 26.30 -7.72
C SER A 36 1.04 26.12 -7.48
N ILE A 37 0.68 24.98 -6.91
CA ILE A 37 -0.65 24.80 -6.33
C ILE A 37 -0.64 25.36 -4.89
N THR A 38 -1.77 25.93 -4.46
CA THR A 38 -1.87 26.56 -3.14
C THR A 38 -2.21 25.59 -2.02
N SER A 39 -2.78 24.43 -2.36
CA SER A 39 -3.17 23.42 -1.38
C SER A 39 -1.98 22.53 -1.03
N GLU A 40 -1.86 22.18 0.25
CA GLU A 40 -0.96 21.12 0.71
C GLU A 40 -1.40 19.77 0.13
N ILE A 41 -0.45 18.84 0.06
CA ILE A 41 -0.69 17.51 -0.52
C ILE A 41 -0.44 16.44 0.52
N ILE A 42 -1.42 15.56 0.69
CA ILE A 42 -1.26 14.31 1.41
C ILE A 42 -0.98 13.21 0.39
N PHE A 43 -0.07 12.29 0.69
CA PHE A 43 0.17 11.15 -0.17
C PHE A 43 0.52 9.87 0.58
N TYR A 44 0.40 8.74 -0.10
CA TYR A 44 0.76 7.42 0.44
C TYR A 44 1.07 6.43 -0.68
N PRO A 45 1.92 5.42 -0.42
CA PRO A 45 2.08 4.30 -1.33
C PRO A 45 0.84 3.40 -1.27
N ALA A 46 0.44 2.84 -2.41
CA ALA A 46 -0.68 1.91 -2.51
C ALA A 46 -0.47 0.94 -3.67
N GLU A 47 -0.86 -0.30 -3.46
CA GLU A 47 -1.02 -1.28 -4.53
C GLU A 47 -2.47 -1.27 -5.02
N ASN A 48 -2.66 -1.00 -6.32
CA ASN A 48 -3.98 -0.90 -6.93
C ASN A 48 -4.06 -1.76 -8.20
N TYR A 49 -5.28 -2.12 -8.60
CA TYR A 49 -5.55 -2.78 -9.88
C TYR A 49 -6.02 -1.74 -10.89
N GLU A 50 -5.55 -1.85 -12.14
CA GLU A 50 -5.90 -0.90 -13.21
C GLU A 50 -7.43 -0.85 -13.46
N ASN A 51 -8.08 -2.02 -13.44
CA ASN A 51 -9.51 -2.14 -13.71
C ASN A 51 -10.23 -2.86 -12.56
N TYR A 52 -11.44 -2.37 -12.26
CA TYR A 52 -12.33 -2.99 -11.29
C TYR A 52 -12.79 -4.37 -11.80
N ASN A 53 -12.76 -5.39 -10.93
CA ASN A 53 -13.17 -6.78 -11.21
C ASN A 53 -12.42 -7.49 -12.35
N THR A 54 -11.22 -7.04 -12.73
CA THR A 54 -10.35 -7.79 -13.64
C THR A 54 -9.22 -8.45 -12.88
N ILE A 55 -8.98 -9.73 -13.17
CA ILE A 55 -7.82 -10.45 -12.65
C ILE A 55 -6.56 -9.73 -13.14
N ALA A 56 -5.76 -9.24 -12.21
CA ALA A 56 -4.55 -8.47 -12.50
C ALA A 56 -3.59 -8.55 -11.32
N ILE A 57 -2.29 -8.45 -11.61
CA ILE A 57 -1.28 -8.25 -10.57
C ILE A 57 -1.40 -6.79 -10.09
N PRO A 58 -1.38 -6.54 -8.76
CA PRO A 58 -1.46 -5.18 -8.26
C PRO A 58 -0.22 -4.37 -8.65
N GLU A 59 -0.44 -3.11 -9.01
CA GLU A 59 0.64 -2.18 -9.37
C GLU A 59 0.92 -1.22 -8.22
N LEU A 60 2.20 -1.06 -7.90
CA LEU A 60 2.65 -0.11 -6.90
C LEU A 60 2.59 1.33 -7.42
N ASN A 61 1.84 2.17 -6.71
CA ASN A 61 1.60 3.56 -7.07
C ASN A 61 1.76 4.47 -5.83
N LEU A 62 1.98 5.75 -6.06
CA LEU A 62 1.77 6.82 -5.10
C LEU A 62 0.41 7.45 -5.38
N HIS A 63 -0.43 7.55 -4.36
CA HIS A 63 -1.70 8.27 -4.43
C HIS A 63 -1.54 9.62 -3.73
N PHE A 64 -1.80 10.69 -4.48
CA PHE A 64 -1.76 12.07 -4.00
C PHE A 64 -3.17 12.63 -3.87
N MET A 65 -3.39 13.42 -2.82
CA MET A 65 -4.66 14.08 -2.52
C MET A 65 -4.38 15.49 -1.99
N THR A 66 -5.09 16.49 -2.48
CA THR A 66 -5.06 17.84 -1.88
C THR A 66 -5.78 17.87 -0.54
N THR A 67 -5.34 18.74 0.37
CA THR A 67 -6.06 19.02 1.62
C THR A 67 -7.33 19.84 1.39
N ASP A 68 -7.31 20.72 0.39
CA ASP A 68 -8.47 21.47 -0.07
C ASP A 68 -9.38 20.59 -0.93
N THR A 69 -10.68 20.93 -0.95
CA THR A 69 -11.69 20.21 -1.73
C THR A 69 -12.18 21.04 -2.91
N TYR A 70 -12.50 20.35 -4.00
CA TYR A 70 -12.88 20.91 -5.28
C TYR A 70 -14.05 20.12 -5.88
N TRP A 71 -14.88 20.79 -6.66
CA TRP A 71 -15.92 20.12 -7.45
C TRP A 71 -15.26 19.46 -8.67
N GLY A 72 -15.09 18.14 -8.63
CA GLY A 72 -14.42 17.37 -9.69
C GLY A 72 -12.96 17.74 -9.91
N GLY A 73 -12.20 17.98 -8.83
CA GLY A 73 -10.79 18.34 -8.93
C GLY A 73 -9.90 17.18 -9.40
N VAL A 74 -8.97 17.47 -10.31
CA VAL A 74 -7.91 16.57 -10.76
C VAL A 74 -6.57 17.26 -10.56
N LEU A 75 -5.61 16.55 -9.96
CA LEU A 75 -4.26 17.03 -9.74
C LEU A 75 -3.39 16.69 -10.95
N PHE A 76 -2.92 17.72 -11.66
CA PHE A 76 -2.02 17.55 -12.81
C PHE A 76 -0.57 17.64 -12.37
N TYR A 77 0.25 16.74 -12.92
CA TYR A 77 1.65 16.63 -12.57
C TYR A 77 2.51 16.25 -13.79
N SER A 78 3.78 16.60 -13.69
CA SER A 78 4.86 16.12 -14.55
C SER A 78 5.72 15.12 -13.78
N LYS A 79 6.21 14.09 -14.48
CA LYS A 79 6.99 12.99 -13.88
C LYS A 79 8.32 12.82 -14.59
N PHE A 80 9.39 12.64 -13.82
CA PHE A 80 10.74 12.37 -14.30
C PHE A 80 11.36 11.26 -13.46
N ILE A 81 12.27 10.50 -14.05
CA ILE A 81 13.07 9.50 -13.34
C ILE A 81 14.53 9.78 -13.65
N GLU A 82 15.29 10.09 -12.61
CA GLU A 82 16.74 10.27 -12.67
C GLU A 82 17.40 9.19 -11.82
N LYS A 83 18.00 8.19 -12.48
CA LYS A 83 18.56 7.00 -11.82
C LYS A 83 17.49 6.27 -10.98
N ASN A 84 17.58 6.35 -9.65
CA ASN A 84 16.68 5.70 -8.69
C ASN A 84 15.81 6.71 -7.93
N GLU A 85 15.71 7.95 -8.43
CA GLU A 85 14.88 9.00 -7.86
C GLU A 85 13.68 9.29 -8.78
N LEU A 86 12.49 9.22 -8.20
CA LEU A 86 11.24 9.61 -8.85
C LEU A 86 10.97 11.08 -8.52
N ILE A 87 10.98 11.93 -9.54
CA ILE A 87 10.74 13.36 -9.38
C ILE A 87 9.34 13.66 -9.91
N ILE A 88 8.50 14.23 -9.06
CA ILE A 88 7.12 14.59 -9.38
C ILE A 88 6.95 16.09 -9.14
N ARG A 89 6.53 16.80 -10.19
CA ARG A 89 6.21 18.23 -10.10
C ARG A 89 4.71 18.43 -10.25
N PHE A 90 4.11 19.10 -9.28
CA PHE A 90 2.69 19.48 -9.34
C PHE A 90 2.53 20.73 -10.19
N ASP A 91 1.79 20.59 -11.30
CA ASP A 91 1.68 21.64 -12.32
C ASP A 91 0.45 22.52 -12.11
N SER A 92 -0.70 21.91 -11.80
CA SER A 92 -1.97 22.63 -11.59
C SER A 92 -3.06 21.73 -10.99
N ILE A 93 -4.14 22.35 -10.51
CA ILE A 93 -5.41 21.67 -10.20
C ILE A 93 -6.43 22.13 -11.24
N GLN A 94 -7.10 21.18 -11.88
CA GLN A 94 -8.19 21.49 -12.80
C GLN A 94 -9.48 20.89 -12.28
N THR A 95 -10.54 21.70 -12.30
CA THR A 95 -11.88 21.25 -11.95
C THR A 95 -12.59 20.84 -13.23
N THR A 96 -12.94 19.56 -13.35
CA THR A 96 -13.92 19.15 -14.33
C THR A 96 -15.29 19.43 -13.73
N MET A 97 -16.14 20.22 -14.38
CA MET A 97 -17.55 20.46 -13.95
C MET A 97 -18.43 19.19 -14.04
N THR A 98 -17.85 18.02 -13.82
CA THR A 98 -18.55 16.74 -13.74
C THR A 98 -19.44 16.71 -12.52
N ALA A 99 -20.50 15.89 -12.60
CA ALA A 99 -21.55 15.74 -11.59
C ALA A 99 -21.05 15.05 -10.30
N SER A 100 -20.01 15.58 -9.66
CA SER A 100 -19.69 15.27 -8.27
C SER A 100 -20.83 15.81 -7.42
N LEU A 101 -21.43 14.95 -6.59
CA LEU A 101 -22.53 15.34 -5.70
C LEU A 101 -22.05 16.22 -4.53
N GLU A 102 -20.73 16.27 -4.31
CA GLU A 102 -20.07 17.02 -3.24
C GLU A 102 -18.62 17.37 -3.65
N PRO A 103 -18.01 18.41 -3.04
CA PRO A 103 -16.58 18.69 -3.17
C PRO A 103 -15.72 17.54 -2.64
N ARG A 104 -14.62 17.23 -3.33
CA ARG A 104 -13.64 16.19 -2.94
C ARG A 104 -12.22 16.68 -3.20
N SER A 105 -11.23 16.08 -2.53
CA SER A 105 -9.82 16.34 -2.84
C SER A 105 -9.54 16.12 -4.32
N ALA A 106 -8.69 16.97 -4.90
CA ALA A 106 -8.12 16.67 -6.20
C ALA A 106 -7.09 15.56 -6.03
N THR A 107 -7.15 14.55 -6.88
CA THR A 107 -6.30 13.36 -6.74
C THR A 107 -5.45 13.09 -7.97
N ALA A 108 -4.37 12.36 -7.76
CA ALA A 108 -3.49 11.82 -8.80
C ALA A 108 -2.91 10.49 -8.37
N TYR A 109 -2.71 9.59 -9.34
CA TYR A 109 -1.98 8.34 -9.16
C TYR A 109 -0.72 8.38 -10.02
N VAL A 110 0.42 8.00 -9.42
CA VAL A 110 1.71 7.96 -10.09
C VAL A 110 2.33 6.59 -9.86
N SER A 111 2.64 5.86 -10.93
CA SER A 111 3.36 4.58 -10.81
C SER A 111 4.69 4.77 -10.10
N LEU A 112 4.98 3.90 -9.13
CA LEU A 112 6.20 3.88 -8.34
C LEU A 112 7.01 2.63 -8.71
N PRO A 113 8.04 2.76 -9.58
CA PRO A 113 8.87 1.64 -9.97
C PRO A 113 9.66 1.04 -8.80
N GLU A 114 9.83 -0.28 -8.83
CA GLU A 114 10.52 -1.08 -7.79
C GLU A 114 11.97 -0.67 -7.52
N ASN A 115 12.65 -0.05 -8.48
CA ASN A 115 14.05 0.36 -8.35
C ASN A 115 14.22 1.75 -7.70
N ILE A 116 13.13 2.45 -7.42
CA ILE A 116 13.16 3.77 -6.80
C ILE A 116 13.48 3.64 -5.32
N ASN A 117 14.43 4.44 -4.87
CA ASN A 117 14.77 4.56 -3.44
C ASN A 117 14.67 5.99 -2.91
N LYS A 118 14.27 6.94 -3.77
CA LYS A 118 14.04 8.34 -3.42
C LYS A 118 12.86 8.93 -4.17
N ILE A 119 12.11 9.78 -3.50
CA ILE A 119 11.07 10.59 -4.13
C ILE A 119 11.37 12.06 -3.86
N SER A 120 11.28 12.89 -4.90
CA SER A 120 11.29 14.33 -4.77
C SER A 120 9.99 14.91 -5.31
N LEU A 121 9.31 15.68 -4.45
CA LEU A 121 8.04 16.31 -4.75
C LEU A 121 8.27 17.82 -4.89
N ILE A 122 7.84 18.39 -6.01
CA ILE A 122 8.09 19.78 -6.36
C ILE A 122 6.78 20.55 -6.51
N ASN A 123 6.68 21.67 -5.79
CA ASN A 123 5.59 22.63 -5.92
C ASN A 123 6.16 24.05 -5.99
N GLY A 124 6.14 24.65 -7.19
CA GLY A 124 6.82 25.91 -7.45
C GLY A 124 8.34 25.82 -7.24
N HIS A 125 8.83 26.50 -6.20
CA HIS A 125 10.24 26.49 -5.78
C HIS A 125 10.51 25.59 -4.57
N PHE A 126 9.48 24.99 -3.97
CA PHE A 126 9.64 24.08 -2.84
C PHE A 126 9.91 22.67 -3.34
N VAL A 127 10.83 21.99 -2.64
CA VAL A 127 11.20 20.60 -2.90
C VAL A 127 11.13 19.84 -1.59
N ASP A 128 10.21 18.88 -1.54
CA ASP A 128 10.11 17.91 -0.46
C ASP A 128 10.82 16.62 -0.90
N LYS A 129 11.52 15.97 0.02
CA LYS A 129 12.38 14.81 -0.26
C LYS A 129 12.06 13.67 0.68
N TYR A 130 12.04 12.46 0.14
CA TYR A 130 11.73 11.23 0.84
C TYR A 130 12.71 10.12 0.46
N ASP A 131 13.10 9.31 1.44
CA ASP A 131 13.73 8.02 1.19
C ASP A 131 12.63 6.96 1.05
N VAL A 132 12.87 5.99 0.18
CA VAL A 132 11.91 4.92 -0.13
C VAL A 132 12.60 3.58 -0.03
N SER A 133 11.97 2.65 0.68
CA SER A 133 12.37 1.25 0.74
C SER A 133 11.25 0.39 0.15
N ILE A 134 11.53 -0.25 -0.98
CA ILE A 134 10.60 -1.18 -1.63
C ILE A 134 11.17 -2.59 -1.55
N SER A 135 10.36 -3.50 -1.04
CA SER A 135 10.64 -4.94 -1.02
C SER A 135 9.45 -5.70 -1.60
N LYS A 136 9.54 -7.04 -1.63
CA LYS A 136 8.38 -7.88 -1.97
C LYS A 136 7.30 -7.90 -0.89
N GLU A 137 7.65 -7.58 0.35
CA GLU A 137 6.74 -7.71 1.51
C GLU A 137 6.08 -6.38 1.89
N LYS A 138 6.82 -5.27 1.74
CA LYS A 138 6.40 -3.95 2.21
C LYS A 138 7.05 -2.81 1.44
N VAL A 139 6.41 -1.65 1.55
CA VAL A 139 6.92 -0.35 1.10
C VAL A 139 6.95 0.60 2.29
N GLU A 140 8.07 1.30 2.47
CA GLU A 140 8.26 2.29 3.53
C GLU A 140 8.76 3.61 2.92
N ILE A 141 8.23 4.74 3.40
CA ILE A 141 8.59 6.09 2.95
C ILE A 141 8.95 6.93 4.17
N ASP A 142 10.20 7.39 4.22
CA ASP A 142 10.69 8.24 5.30
C ASP A 142 10.86 9.69 4.82
N SER A 143 10.32 10.64 5.59
CA SER A 143 10.45 12.06 5.28
C SER A 143 11.85 12.58 5.58
N ILE A 144 12.49 13.24 4.61
CA ILE A 144 13.79 13.91 4.78
C ILE A 144 13.60 15.42 4.87
N VAL A 145 12.89 15.99 3.89
CA VAL A 145 12.60 17.43 3.78
C VAL A 145 11.12 17.60 3.52
N LYS A 146 10.46 18.47 4.28
CA LYS A 146 9.02 18.66 4.26
C LYS A 146 8.66 20.14 4.34
N ASN A 147 7.90 20.62 3.36
CA ASN A 147 7.43 22.00 3.26
C ASN A 147 5.94 22.06 2.91
N PHE A 148 5.46 21.19 2.02
CA PHE A 148 4.08 21.25 1.49
C PHE A 148 3.40 19.87 1.34
N THR A 149 4.12 18.79 1.64
CA THR A 149 3.61 17.41 1.53
C THR A 149 3.65 16.62 2.83
N ASP A 150 2.61 15.84 3.06
CA ASP A 150 2.43 14.96 4.21
C ASP A 150 2.27 13.51 3.75
N VAL A 151 3.17 12.63 4.16
CA VAL A 151 2.96 11.19 3.94
C VAL A 151 2.05 10.63 5.05
N ILE A 152 1.01 9.91 4.67
CA ILE A 152 0.18 9.09 5.58
C ILE A 152 0.36 7.62 5.22
N ASN A 153 0.11 6.70 6.16
CA ASN A 153 0.38 5.27 5.93
C ASN A 153 1.76 5.06 5.26
N ASP A 154 2.76 5.70 5.84
CA ASP A 154 4.15 5.72 5.38
C ASP A 154 4.76 4.31 5.28
N LYS A 155 4.14 3.32 5.93
CA LYS A 155 4.41 1.90 5.77
C LYS A 155 3.17 1.14 5.30
N ILE A 156 3.30 0.40 4.22
CA ILE A 156 2.28 -0.54 3.74
C ILE A 156 2.86 -1.93 3.53
N PHE A 157 2.07 -2.96 3.80
CA PHE A 157 2.36 -4.29 3.30
C PHE A 157 1.91 -4.39 1.84
N ARG A 158 2.65 -5.18 1.06
CA ARG A 158 2.26 -5.54 -0.30
C ARG A 158 1.38 -6.78 -0.28
N TYR A 159 0.57 -6.97 -1.32
CA TYR A 159 -0.21 -8.18 -1.50
C TYR A 159 0.73 -9.39 -1.61
N PRO A 160 0.70 -10.33 -0.65
CA PRO A 160 1.53 -11.52 -0.74
C PRO A 160 0.97 -12.42 -1.84
N GLU A 161 1.84 -12.87 -2.76
CA GLU A 161 1.45 -13.82 -3.80
C GLU A 161 0.81 -15.08 -3.20
N ASN A 162 -0.18 -15.60 -3.92
CA ASN A 162 -0.98 -16.77 -3.57
C ASN A 162 -1.70 -16.66 -2.23
N THR A 163 -2.20 -15.46 -1.90
CA THR A 163 -3.07 -15.26 -0.74
C THR A 163 -4.46 -14.78 -1.12
N PHE A 164 -5.42 -14.98 -0.24
CA PHE A 164 -6.73 -14.35 -0.30
C PHE A 164 -7.24 -13.99 1.10
N ASP A 165 -8.02 -12.92 1.18
CA ASP A 165 -8.82 -12.56 2.34
C ASP A 165 -10.13 -13.37 2.31
N PHE A 166 -10.33 -14.19 3.35
CA PHE A 166 -11.62 -14.75 3.70
C PHE A 166 -12.32 -13.80 4.65
N THR A 167 -13.40 -13.17 4.20
CA THR A 167 -14.27 -12.33 5.02
C THR A 167 -15.64 -12.95 5.12
N CYS A 168 -16.18 -13.07 6.33
CA CYS A 168 -17.51 -13.57 6.60
C CYS A 168 -18.26 -12.65 7.55
N TRP A 169 -19.49 -12.32 7.18
CA TRP A 169 -20.42 -11.54 7.99
C TRP A 169 -21.74 -12.30 8.11
N THR A 170 -22.27 -12.41 9.33
CA THR A 170 -23.55 -13.04 9.62
C THR A 170 -24.31 -12.25 10.67
N ASP A 171 -25.60 -12.53 10.80
CA ASP A 171 -26.41 -12.01 11.90
C ASP A 171 -26.19 -12.84 13.17
N SER A 172 -26.66 -12.33 14.31
CA SER A 172 -26.49 -12.98 15.62
C SER A 172 -27.28 -14.29 15.80
N THR A 173 -27.98 -14.77 14.77
CA THR A 173 -28.75 -16.03 14.84
C THR A 173 -28.00 -17.23 14.29
N ASP A 174 -26.87 -17.01 13.62
CA ASP A 174 -26.11 -18.04 12.92
C ASP A 174 -24.61 -17.77 13.04
N GLU A 175 -24.16 -17.73 14.28
CA GLU A 175 -22.79 -17.37 14.69
C GLU A 175 -21.74 -18.40 14.23
N ASN A 176 -22.16 -19.60 13.81
CA ASN A 176 -21.24 -20.66 13.40
C ASN A 176 -20.97 -20.70 11.91
N LEU A 177 -21.78 -20.03 11.08
CA LEU A 177 -21.68 -20.07 9.62
C LEU A 177 -20.25 -19.77 9.12
N CYS A 178 -19.59 -18.79 9.72
CA CYS A 178 -18.23 -18.38 9.36
C CYS A 178 -17.19 -19.44 9.71
N ILE A 179 -17.26 -19.99 10.93
CA ILE A 179 -16.34 -21.02 11.41
C ILE A 179 -16.57 -22.33 10.64
N ASP A 180 -17.82 -22.68 10.38
CA ASP A 180 -18.19 -23.88 9.63
C ASP A 180 -17.61 -23.85 8.21
N PHE A 181 -17.77 -22.74 7.49
CA PHE A 181 -17.19 -22.63 6.15
C PHE A 181 -15.66 -22.57 6.17
N LEU A 182 -15.06 -21.89 7.15
CA LEU A 182 -13.60 -21.90 7.31
C LEU A 182 -13.07 -23.33 7.52
N ASN A 183 -13.77 -24.15 8.29
CA ASN A 183 -13.44 -25.56 8.49
C ASN A 183 -13.59 -26.35 7.19
N VAL A 184 -14.60 -26.09 6.36
CA VAL A 184 -14.73 -26.69 5.03
C VAL A 184 -13.50 -26.37 4.18
N LEU A 185 -13.08 -25.10 4.12
CA LEU A 185 -11.89 -24.70 3.36
C LEU A 185 -10.64 -25.44 3.85
N LYS A 186 -10.37 -25.45 5.16
CA LYS A 186 -9.17 -26.06 5.75
C LYS A 186 -9.14 -27.60 5.66
N ASN A 187 -10.30 -28.25 5.60
CA ASN A 187 -10.38 -29.71 5.46
C ASN A 187 -10.20 -30.16 4.01
N GLU A 188 -10.61 -29.33 3.05
CA GLU A 188 -10.61 -29.68 1.63
C GLU A 188 -9.39 -29.15 0.88
N ILE A 189 -8.71 -28.14 1.41
CA ILE A 189 -7.60 -27.44 0.78
C ILE A 189 -6.49 -27.25 1.82
N SER A 190 -5.24 -27.50 1.42
CA SER A 190 -4.06 -27.31 2.27
C SER A 190 -3.73 -25.82 2.41
N LEU A 191 -4.55 -25.09 3.17
CA LEU A 191 -4.40 -23.65 3.39
C LEU A 191 -3.60 -23.38 4.67
N VAL A 192 -2.73 -22.38 4.61
CA VAL A 192 -1.99 -21.86 5.76
C VAL A 192 -2.44 -20.44 6.05
N GLU A 193 -2.68 -20.10 7.32
CA GLU A 193 -2.94 -18.71 7.70
C GLU A 193 -1.69 -17.86 7.47
N TYR A 194 -1.85 -16.72 6.79
CA TYR A 194 -0.79 -15.77 6.54
C TYR A 194 -0.84 -14.64 7.55
N GLU A 195 0.26 -14.41 8.26
CA GLU A 195 0.41 -13.32 9.22
C GLU A 195 1.31 -12.23 8.67
N PHE A 196 0.86 -10.98 8.76
CA PHE A 196 1.69 -9.81 8.45
C PHE A 196 2.55 -9.47 9.67
N ILE A 197 3.87 -9.57 9.52
CA ILE A 197 4.82 -9.33 10.60
C ILE A 197 5.38 -7.91 10.51
N GLY A 198 5.24 -7.15 11.60
CA GLY A 198 5.79 -5.80 11.73
C GLY A 198 4.74 -4.71 11.58
N GLU A 199 5.20 -3.50 11.25
CA GLU A 199 4.35 -2.33 11.08
C GLU A 199 4.02 -2.11 9.60
N GLY A 200 2.75 -1.82 9.33
CA GLY A 200 2.29 -1.44 8.00
C GLY A 200 0.79 -1.58 7.86
N LYS A 201 0.19 -0.80 6.96
CA LYS A 201 -1.20 -1.00 6.58
C LYS A 201 -1.32 -2.29 5.75
N ILE A 202 -2.24 -3.16 6.15
CA ILE A 202 -2.57 -4.40 5.41
C ILE A 202 -3.29 -4.01 4.10
N PRO A 203 -2.93 -4.62 2.95
CA PRO A 203 -3.47 -4.24 1.64
C PRO A 203 -4.88 -4.78 1.37
N PHE A 204 -5.39 -5.68 2.22
CA PHE A 204 -6.76 -6.18 2.12
C PHE A 204 -7.79 -5.18 2.66
N PRO A 205 -9.00 -5.13 2.06
CA PRO A 205 -10.03 -4.14 2.42
C PRO A 205 -10.56 -4.30 3.85
N TYR A 206 -10.50 -5.51 4.41
CA TYR A 206 -10.96 -5.81 5.75
C TYR A 206 -9.79 -6.21 6.66
N TYR A 207 -9.78 -5.68 7.88
CA TYR A 207 -8.82 -6.06 8.92
C TYR A 207 -9.25 -7.38 9.57
N THR A 208 -8.31 -8.06 10.24
CA THR A 208 -8.54 -9.29 11.00
C THR A 208 -9.54 -9.07 12.15
N SER A 209 -10.65 -9.79 12.14
CA SER A 209 -11.66 -9.87 13.18
C SER A 209 -11.90 -11.34 13.50
N ASN A 210 -11.96 -11.67 14.78
CA ASN A 210 -12.23 -13.03 15.25
C ASN A 210 -13.61 -13.14 15.90
N GLU A 211 -14.50 -12.18 15.64
CA GLU A 211 -15.86 -12.23 16.13
C GLU A 211 -16.63 -13.34 15.40
N PRO A 212 -17.42 -14.17 16.11
CA PRO A 212 -18.14 -15.28 15.48
C PRO A 212 -19.04 -14.84 14.32
N ASN A 213 -19.63 -13.65 14.44
CA ASN A 213 -20.52 -13.07 13.44
C ASN A 213 -19.81 -12.15 12.42
N HIS A 214 -18.53 -11.88 12.63
CA HIS A 214 -17.69 -11.11 11.71
C HIS A 214 -16.26 -11.63 11.78
N PHE A 215 -15.97 -12.60 10.92
CA PHE A 215 -14.68 -13.29 10.91
C PHE A 215 -13.91 -12.92 9.65
N THR A 216 -12.63 -12.60 9.80
CA THR A 216 -11.73 -12.39 8.67
C THR A 216 -10.39 -13.07 8.90
N ALA A 217 -9.85 -13.71 7.86
CA ALA A 217 -8.52 -14.33 7.88
C ALA A 217 -7.87 -14.25 6.51
N ILE A 218 -6.54 -14.14 6.51
CA ILE A 218 -5.76 -14.21 5.27
C ILE A 218 -5.21 -15.63 5.14
N LEU A 219 -5.53 -16.28 4.03
CA LEU A 219 -5.16 -17.67 3.77
C LEU A 219 -4.23 -17.72 2.56
N LYS A 220 -3.20 -18.55 2.67
CA LYS A 220 -2.22 -18.82 1.62
C LYS A 220 -2.46 -20.20 1.01
N TYR A 221 -2.42 -20.24 -0.31
CA TYR A 221 -2.51 -21.46 -1.11
C TYR A 221 -1.20 -21.73 -1.86
N GLU A 222 -1.00 -22.97 -2.28
CA GLU A 222 0.19 -23.36 -3.05
C GLU A 222 -0.01 -23.09 -4.54
N ASP A 223 -1.17 -23.53 -5.07
CA ASP A 223 -1.51 -23.47 -6.50
C ASP A 223 -2.82 -22.74 -6.77
N GLU A 224 -2.94 -22.08 -7.92
CA GLU A 224 -4.16 -21.35 -8.32
C GLU A 224 -5.41 -22.26 -8.36
N SER A 225 -5.25 -23.56 -8.60
CA SER A 225 -6.35 -24.53 -8.56
C SER A 225 -6.96 -24.68 -7.16
N ASP A 226 -6.19 -24.46 -6.10
CA ASP A 226 -6.71 -24.45 -4.73
C ASP A 226 -7.64 -23.26 -4.52
N TYR A 227 -7.27 -22.09 -5.07
CA TYR A 227 -8.12 -20.91 -4.98
C TYR A 227 -9.41 -21.06 -5.80
N GLU A 228 -9.35 -21.69 -6.96
CA GLU A 228 -10.55 -22.09 -7.72
C GLU A 228 -11.44 -23.05 -6.93
N LYS A 229 -10.85 -24.09 -6.32
CA LYS A 229 -11.59 -25.03 -5.47
C LYS A 229 -12.25 -24.31 -4.30
N ALA A 230 -11.61 -23.31 -3.70
CA ALA A 230 -12.21 -22.49 -2.64
C ALA A 230 -13.47 -21.76 -3.12
N GLY A 231 -13.44 -21.20 -4.34
CA GLY A 231 -14.61 -20.60 -4.98
C GLY A 231 -15.74 -21.60 -5.26
N GLU A 232 -15.41 -22.81 -5.71
CA GLU A 232 -16.39 -23.87 -5.92
C GLU A 232 -17.05 -24.34 -4.61
N LEU A 233 -16.26 -24.52 -3.56
CA LEU A 233 -16.74 -24.86 -2.22
C LEU A 233 -17.65 -23.75 -1.69
N LEU A 234 -17.28 -22.48 -1.87
CA LEU A 234 -18.12 -21.35 -1.48
C LEU A 234 -19.47 -21.40 -2.18
N ARG A 235 -19.47 -21.62 -3.50
CA ARG A 235 -20.71 -21.70 -4.27
C ARG A 235 -21.60 -22.85 -3.79
N ALA A 236 -21.04 -24.03 -3.55
CA ALA A 236 -21.78 -25.19 -3.05
C ALA A 236 -22.35 -24.92 -1.64
N TYR A 237 -21.52 -24.40 -0.75
CA TYR A 237 -21.91 -24.06 0.62
C TYR A 237 -23.01 -23.00 0.65
N THR A 238 -22.90 -21.98 -0.19
CA THR A 238 -23.90 -20.91 -0.32
C THR A 238 -25.26 -21.49 -0.71
N LEU A 239 -25.32 -22.38 -1.71
CA LEU A 239 -26.56 -23.00 -2.17
C LEU A 239 -27.25 -23.86 -1.10
N GLU A 240 -26.46 -24.47 -0.21
CA GLU A 240 -26.98 -25.33 0.87
C GLU A 240 -27.37 -24.54 2.12
N ARG A 241 -26.58 -23.52 2.49
CA ARG A 241 -26.60 -22.93 3.84
C ARG A 241 -26.98 -21.45 3.90
N ILE A 242 -26.94 -20.72 2.80
CA ILE A 242 -27.18 -19.28 2.78
C ILE A 242 -28.44 -19.00 1.95
N PRO A 243 -29.61 -18.87 2.58
CA PRO A 243 -30.82 -18.49 1.87
C PRO A 243 -30.66 -17.12 1.20
N GLN A 244 -31.30 -16.95 0.04
CA GLN A 244 -31.28 -15.68 -0.68
C GLN A 244 -31.83 -14.54 0.19
N ASN A 245 -31.28 -13.33 0.02
CA ASN A 245 -31.71 -12.09 0.69
C ASN A 245 -31.61 -12.10 2.22
N GLN A 246 -30.82 -13.01 2.80
CA GLN A 246 -30.38 -12.88 4.19
C GLN A 246 -29.14 -11.97 4.17
N GLY A 247 -29.01 -11.04 5.12
CA GLY A 247 -27.85 -10.12 5.16
C GLY A 247 -26.48 -10.81 5.28
N LYS A 248 -26.44 -12.14 5.42
CA LYS A 248 -25.26 -12.97 5.63
C LYS A 248 -24.47 -13.17 4.36
N GLY A 249 -23.15 -13.19 4.47
CA GLY A 249 -22.34 -13.68 3.38
C GLY A 249 -20.85 -13.72 3.62
N ILE A 250 -20.22 -14.38 2.67
CA ILE A 250 -18.83 -14.76 2.66
C ILE A 250 -18.24 -14.21 1.36
N SER A 251 -17.04 -13.65 1.48
CA SER A 251 -16.25 -13.18 0.35
C SER A 251 -14.84 -13.75 0.44
N LEU A 252 -14.31 -14.16 -0.70
CA LEU A 252 -12.91 -14.53 -0.88
C LEU A 252 -12.31 -13.51 -1.84
N TRP A 253 -11.31 -12.75 -1.39
CA TRP A 253 -10.65 -11.72 -2.18
C TRP A 253 -9.19 -12.09 -2.43
N GLY A 254 -8.86 -12.46 -3.66
CA GLY A 254 -7.51 -12.86 -4.05
C GLY A 254 -6.55 -11.68 -4.17
N TRP A 255 -5.27 -11.94 -3.92
CA TRP A 255 -4.16 -11.00 -4.12
C TRP A 255 -4.05 -10.43 -5.56
N ASN A 256 -4.71 -11.08 -6.53
CA ASN A 256 -4.72 -10.74 -7.95
C ASN A 256 -6.09 -10.21 -8.41
N ASN A 257 -6.91 -9.69 -7.49
CA ASN A 257 -8.26 -9.15 -7.74
C ASN A 257 -9.29 -10.16 -8.26
N LYS A 258 -8.98 -11.46 -8.23
CA LYS A 258 -9.96 -12.51 -8.47
C LYS A 258 -10.76 -12.71 -7.19
N ASN A 259 -12.10 -12.65 -7.28
CA ASN A 259 -12.95 -12.67 -6.10
C ASN A 259 -14.11 -13.68 -6.25
N PHE A 260 -14.51 -14.27 -5.14
CA PHE A 260 -15.71 -15.10 -5.03
C PHE A 260 -16.61 -14.60 -3.90
N HIS A 261 -17.91 -14.54 -4.13
CA HIS A 261 -18.87 -14.05 -3.14
C HIS A 261 -20.06 -15.01 -3.02
N SER A 262 -20.57 -15.17 -1.80
CA SER A 262 -21.81 -15.93 -1.54
C SER A 262 -23.06 -15.18 -2.00
N TYR A 263 -22.98 -13.87 -2.22
CA TYR A 263 -24.12 -13.08 -2.66
C TYR A 263 -24.26 -13.19 -4.17
N THR A 264 -25.31 -13.88 -4.62
CA THR A 264 -25.84 -13.67 -5.97
C THR A 264 -26.66 -12.39 -5.96
N PHE A 265 -26.15 -11.31 -6.56
CA PHE A 265 -27.05 -10.26 -7.05
C PHE A 265 -27.97 -10.91 -8.09
N TYR A 266 -29.26 -11.00 -7.77
CA TYR A 266 -30.33 -11.13 -8.77
C TYR A 266 -30.97 -9.76 -8.94
#